data_AF-A0A9Q0PG88-F1
#
_entry.id   AF-A0A9Q0PG88-F1
#
_cell.length_a   1.000
_cell.length_b   1.000
_cell.length_c   1.000
_cell.angle_alpha   90.00
_cell.angle_beta   90.00
_cell.angle_gamma   90.00
#
_symmetry.space_group_name_H-M   'P 1'
#
loop_
_entity.id
_entity.type
_entity.pdbx_description
1 polymer ?
#
loop_
_entity_poly.entity_id
_entity_poly.type
_entity_poly.pdbx_seq_one_letter_code
_entity_poly.pdbx_strand_id
1 'polypeptide(L)'
;MGDDNLKTWVSDNLMSLLGYSQATVVQYIIGISKQASSSAEVFSKLEAFGFPSSTETQSFAQEIFGKVPRKASDGLNLYQKQEREAAVLARKQKDISTFGC
;
A
#
# COMPACT_ATOMS: atom_id res chain seq x y z
N MET A 1 2.06 2.61 14.72
CA MET A 1 3.01 3.60 14.15
C MET A 1 2.22 4.86 13.89
N GLY A 2 2.53 5.95 14.59
CA GLY A 2 1.69 7.15 14.65
C GLY A 2 1.71 7.98 13.36
N ASP A 3 0.62 8.70 13.13
CA ASP A 3 0.39 9.64 12.02
C ASP A 3 1.56 10.61 11.76
N ASP A 4 2.42 10.86 12.75
CA ASP A 4 3.60 11.71 12.66
C ASP A 4 4.66 11.17 11.69
N ASN A 5 4.86 9.83 11.65
CA ASN A 5 5.80 9.23 10.70
C ASN A 5 5.32 9.40 9.26
N LEU A 6 4.00 9.32 9.05
CA LEU A 6 3.41 9.53 7.73
C LEU A 6 3.58 10.99 7.28
N LYS A 7 3.34 11.96 8.17
CA LYS A 7 3.52 13.39 7.87
C LYS A 7 4.96 13.72 7.48
N THR A 8 5.94 13.19 8.22
CA THR A 8 7.37 13.38 7.91
C THR A 8 7.73 12.79 6.55
N TRP A 9 7.27 11.57 6.27
CA TRP A 9 7.53 10.92 4.99
C TRP A 9 6.89 11.66 3.80
N VAL A 10 5.66 12.18 3.95
CA VAL A 10 5.02 13.01 2.93
C VAL A 10 5.80 14.31 2.71
N SER A 11 6.26 14.93 3.80
CA SER A 11 7.06 16.15 3.73
C SER A 11 8.35 15.95 2.94
N ASP A 12 9.04 14.83 3.16
CA ASP A 12 10.27 14.46 2.47
C ASP A 12 10.03 14.23 0.96
N ASN A 13 8.94 13.54 0.62
CA ASN A 13 8.56 13.34 -0.79
C ASN A 13 8.19 14.64 -1.49
N LEU A 14 7.48 15.55 -0.81
CA LEU A 14 7.17 16.88 -1.35
C LEU A 14 8.43 17.70 -1.60
N MET A 15 9.39 17.63 -0.68
CA MET A 15 10.71 18.25 -0.85
C MET A 15 11.42 17.73 -2.09
N SER A 16 11.34 16.42 -2.36
CA SER A 16 11.95 15.79 -3.54
C SER A 16 11.20 16.09 -4.85
N LEU A 17 9.87 16.08 -4.84
CA LEU A 17 9.03 16.23 -6.04
C LEU A 17 8.88 17.68 -6.48
N LEU A 18 8.68 18.59 -5.52
CA LEU A 18 8.31 19.98 -5.78
C LEU A 18 9.37 20.98 -5.30
N GLY A 19 10.39 20.52 -4.56
CA GLY A 19 11.38 21.40 -3.94
C GLY A 19 10.84 22.16 -2.73
N TYR A 20 9.61 21.90 -2.29
CA TYR A 20 9.01 22.52 -1.11
C TYR A 20 8.07 21.57 -0.38
N SER A 21 7.96 21.74 0.92
CA SER A 21 6.98 21.04 1.75
C SER A 21 6.17 22.04 2.56
N GLN A 22 4.85 22.01 2.39
CA GLN A 22 3.89 22.83 3.12
C GLN A 22 3.01 21.92 3.97
N ALA A 23 2.87 22.21 5.27
CA ALA A 23 2.07 21.40 6.19
C ALA A 23 0.61 21.25 5.72
N THR A 24 0.05 22.28 5.09
CA THR A 24 -1.29 22.24 4.47
C THR A 24 -1.38 21.20 3.36
N VAL A 25 -0.34 21.09 2.51
CA VAL A 25 -0.28 20.13 1.41
C VAL A 25 -0.11 18.72 1.98
N VAL A 26 0.73 18.53 2.99
CA VAL A 26 0.88 17.24 3.69
C VAL A 26 -0.46 16.76 4.23
N GLN A 27 -1.19 17.62 4.94
CA GLN A 27 -2.50 17.29 5.51
C GLN A 27 -3.53 16.99 4.41
N TYR A 28 -3.53 17.77 3.32
CA TYR A 28 -4.40 17.54 2.17
C TYR A 28 -4.15 16.19 1.52
N ILE A 29 -2.88 15.84 1.28
CA ILE A 29 -2.49 14.56 0.67
C ILE A 29 -2.91 13.39 1.54
N ILE A 30 -2.68 13.45 2.85
CA ILE A 30 -3.15 12.44 3.79
C ILE A 30 -4.69 12.35 3.75
N GLY A 31 -5.37 13.50 3.64
CA GLY A 31 -6.83 13.58 3.53
C GLY A 31 -7.39 12.90 2.28
N ILE A 32 -6.87 13.20 1.09
CA ILE A 32 -7.28 12.54 -0.16
C ILE A 32 -6.88 11.06 -0.15
N SER A 33 -5.73 10.74 0.44
CA SER A 33 -5.25 9.37 0.55
C SER A 33 -6.01 8.56 1.58
N LYS A 34 -6.86 9.15 2.44
CA LYS A 34 -7.82 8.42 3.28
C LYS A 34 -9.18 8.25 2.63
N GLN A 35 -9.57 9.19 1.77
CA GLN A 35 -10.87 9.19 1.07
C GLN A 35 -10.87 8.41 -0.23
N ALA A 36 -9.73 8.36 -0.94
CA ALA A 36 -9.62 7.68 -2.22
C ALA A 36 -9.82 6.16 -2.08
N SER A 37 -10.48 5.55 -3.05
CA SER A 37 -10.66 4.09 -3.10
C SER A 37 -9.59 3.39 -3.95
N SER A 38 -8.83 4.14 -4.73
CA SER A 38 -7.76 3.64 -5.59
C SER A 38 -6.58 4.61 -5.66
N SER A 39 -5.36 4.11 -5.92
CA SER A 39 -4.17 4.94 -6.15
C SER A 39 -4.34 5.86 -7.37
N ALA A 40 -5.16 5.46 -8.35
CA ALA A 40 -5.48 6.29 -9.52
C ALA A 40 -6.31 7.54 -9.14
N GLU A 41 -7.22 7.42 -8.16
CA GLU A 41 -7.95 8.58 -7.64
C GLU A 41 -7.03 9.53 -6.87
N VAL A 42 -6.09 8.99 -6.09
CA VAL A 42 -5.08 9.81 -5.41
C VAL A 42 -4.27 10.59 -6.44
N PHE A 43 -3.80 9.93 -7.50
CA PHE A 43 -3.06 10.56 -8.59
C PHE A 43 -3.87 11.65 -9.29
N SER A 44 -5.11 11.37 -9.67
CA SER A 44 -5.99 12.36 -10.33
C SER A 44 -6.23 13.59 -9.45
N LYS A 45 -6.37 13.41 -8.13
CA LYS A 45 -6.50 14.52 -7.18
C LYS A 45 -5.20 15.31 -6.98
N LEU A 46 -4.04 14.65 -7.09
CA LEU A 46 -2.73 15.31 -7.05
C LEU A 46 -2.51 16.13 -8.32
N GLU A 47 -2.80 15.58 -9.50
CA GLU A 47 -2.74 16.31 -10.77
C GLU A 47 -3.65 17.54 -10.75
N ALA A 48 -4.89 17.39 -10.29
CA ALA A 48 -5.83 18.50 -10.14
C ALA A 48 -5.35 19.58 -9.15
N PHE A 49 -4.51 19.20 -8.19
CA PHE A 49 -3.88 20.14 -7.25
C PHE A 49 -2.68 20.88 -7.85
N GLY A 50 -2.22 20.48 -9.04
CA GLY A 50 -1.09 21.09 -9.74
C GLY A 50 0.22 20.31 -9.62
N PHE A 51 0.17 19.03 -9.21
CA PHE A 51 1.36 18.17 -9.31
C PHE A 51 1.66 17.84 -10.77
N PRO A 52 2.94 17.71 -11.14
CA PRO A 52 3.30 17.28 -12.48
C PRO A 52 2.80 15.85 -12.72
N SER A 53 2.26 15.60 -13.90
CA SER A 53 1.84 14.28 -14.37
C SER A 53 3.06 13.44 -14.77
N SER A 54 3.92 13.18 -13.78
CA SER A 54 5.17 12.43 -13.92
C SER A 54 5.06 11.05 -13.29
N THR A 55 5.89 10.12 -13.74
CA THR A 55 6.02 8.77 -13.16
C THR A 55 6.33 8.81 -11.66
N GLU A 56 7.04 9.84 -11.20
CA GLU A 56 7.33 10.07 -9.78
C GLU A 56 6.06 10.36 -8.97
N THR A 57 5.16 11.22 -9.48
CA THR A 57 3.86 11.51 -8.84
C THR A 57 2.97 10.27 -8.79
N GLN A 58 3.02 9.42 -9.84
CA GLN A 58 2.27 8.16 -9.87
C GLN A 58 2.82 7.15 -8.84
N SER A 59 4.15 7.02 -8.75
CA SER A 59 4.82 6.18 -7.75
C SER A 59 4.50 6.67 -6.33
N PHE A 60 4.54 7.98 -6.10
CA PHE A 60 4.18 8.59 -4.84
C PHE A 60 2.74 8.30 -4.44
N ALA A 61 1.79 8.40 -5.37
CA ALA A 61 0.38 8.07 -5.15
C ALA A 61 0.18 6.60 -4.75
N GLN A 62 0.95 5.66 -5.31
CA GLN A 62 0.90 4.24 -4.93
C GLN A 62 1.50 4.01 -3.53
N GLU A 63 2.66 4.59 -3.25
CA GLU A 63 3.35 4.51 -1.96
C GLU A 63 2.49 5.04 -0.81
N ILE A 64 1.88 6.22 -0.97
CA ILE A 64 1.03 6.80 0.08
C ILE A 64 -0.25 6.01 0.28
N PHE A 65 -0.82 5.47 -0.80
CA PHE A 65 -2.00 4.64 -0.72
C PHE A 65 -1.74 3.37 0.12
N GLY A 66 -0.55 2.78 0.01
CA GLY A 66 -0.11 1.64 0.82
C GLY A 66 0.34 1.99 2.25
N LYS A 67 0.91 3.18 2.47
CA LYS A 67 1.37 3.66 3.79
C LYS A 67 0.24 4.12 4.71
N VAL A 68 -0.84 4.69 4.16
CA VAL A 68 -1.99 5.12 4.98
C VAL A 68 -2.64 3.87 5.58
N PRO A 69 -2.75 3.77 6.92
CA PRO A 69 -3.41 2.65 7.57
C PRO A 69 -4.92 2.71 7.28
N ARG A 70 -5.31 2.18 6.11
CA ARG A 70 -6.70 1.85 5.82
C ARG A 70 -7.04 0.64 6.68
N LYS A 71 -8.24 0.63 7.26
CA LYS A 71 -8.76 -0.44 8.14
C LYS A 71 -8.90 -1.83 7.46
N ALA A 72 -8.19 -2.07 6.35
CA ALA A 72 -8.29 -3.25 5.51
C ALA A 72 -7.08 -4.21 5.59
N SER A 73 -6.03 -3.90 6.37
CA SER A 73 -4.78 -4.67 6.27
C SER A 73 -4.01 -4.87 7.58
N ASP A 74 -4.71 -5.02 8.71
CA ASP A 74 -4.23 -5.97 9.73
C ASP A 74 -4.68 -7.41 9.41
N GLY A 75 -5.59 -7.59 8.43
CA GLY A 75 -6.17 -8.90 8.08
C GLY A 75 -5.69 -9.54 6.76
N LEU A 76 -5.16 -8.77 5.80
CA LEU A 76 -4.92 -9.33 4.46
C LEU A 76 -3.53 -9.96 4.27
N ASN A 77 -2.52 -9.52 5.04
CA ASN A 77 -1.16 -10.07 4.92
C ASN A 77 -1.00 -11.44 5.64
N LEU A 78 -1.94 -11.82 6.51
CA LEU A 78 -1.98 -13.18 7.08
C LEU A 78 -2.51 -14.22 6.08
N TYR A 79 -3.46 -13.84 5.20
CA TYR A 79 -4.15 -14.78 4.31
C TYR A 79 -3.25 -15.21 3.14
N GLN A 80 -2.53 -14.27 2.50
CA GLN A 80 -1.64 -14.58 1.36
C GLN A 80 -0.42 -15.42 1.72
N LYS A 81 -0.01 -15.46 2.99
CA LYS A 81 1.11 -16.31 3.44
C LYS A 81 0.68 -17.75 3.76
N GLN A 82 -0.58 -17.97 4.13
CA GLN A 82 -1.09 -19.28 4.55
C GLN A 82 -1.39 -20.23 3.36
N GLU A 83 -1.67 -19.69 2.17
CA GLU A 83 -1.93 -20.48 0.97
C GLU A 83 -0.71 -21.27 0.49
N ARG A 84 0.50 -20.79 0.77
CA ARG A 84 1.75 -21.42 0.31
C ARG A 84 2.16 -22.64 1.15
N GLU A 85 1.59 -22.81 2.34
CA GLU A 85 1.96 -23.92 3.26
C GLU A 85 1.02 -25.13 3.16
N ALA A 86 -0.25 -24.96 2.73
CA ALA A 86 -1.21 -26.05 2.60
C ALA A 86 -0.95 -26.99 1.39
N ALA A 87 -0.26 -26.51 0.35
CA ALA A 87 0.03 -27.30 -0.85
C ALA A 87 1.07 -28.41 -0.65
N VAL A 88 1.84 -28.38 0.45
CA VAL A 88 2.96 -29.32 0.69
C VAL A 88 2.48 -30.60 1.40
N LEU A 89 1.35 -30.58 2.11
CA LEU A 89 0.86 -31.72 2.89
C LEU A 89 0.00 -32.72 2.10
N ALA A 90 -0.62 -32.30 0.98
CA ALA A 90 -1.50 -33.17 0.20
C ALA A 90 -0.78 -34.21 -0.67
N ARG A 91 0.55 -34.10 -0.84
CA ARG A 91 1.31 -35.02 -1.71
C ARG A 91 1.80 -36.29 -1.00
N LYS A 92 1.68 -36.40 0.32
CA LYS A 92 2.32 -37.50 1.06
C LYS A 92 1.40 -38.66 1.45
N GLN A 93 0.09 -38.57 1.21
CA GLN A 93 -0.85 -39.62 1.64
C GLN A 93 -1.31 -40.58 0.53
N LYS A 94 -0.79 -40.44 -0.71
CA LYS A 94 -1.24 -41.26 -1.84
C LYS A 94 -0.36 -42.48 -2.14
N ASP A 95 0.69 -42.68 -1.35
CA ASP A 95 1.51 -43.88 -1.46
C ASP A 95 1.05 -44.88 -0.39
N ILE A 96 0.69 -46.08 -0.85
CA ILE A 96 0.86 -47.37 -0.16
C ILE A 96 0.04 -47.69 1.11
N SER A 97 -1.29 -47.51 1.06
CA SER A 97 -2.22 -48.37 1.83
C SER A 97 -2.65 -49.62 1.04
N THR A 98 -1.78 -50.12 0.15
CA THR A 98 -2.04 -51.29 -0.68
C THR A 98 -0.89 -52.28 -0.55
N PHE A 99 -0.67 -52.84 0.65
CA PHE A 99 0.06 -54.12 0.77
C PHE A 99 -0.19 -54.82 2.12
N GLY A 100 -0.85 -55.99 2.06
CA GLY A 100 -0.83 -57.09 3.06
C GLY A 100 -1.60 -56.82 4.37
N CYS A 101 -2.41 -57.71 4.93
CA CYS A 101 -2.59 -59.16 4.79
C CYS A 101 -3.97 -59.48 5.38
#